data_AF-A0A651EGY9-F1
#
_entry.id   AF-A0A651EGY9-F1
#
_cell.length_a   1.000
_cell.length_b   1.000
_cell.length_c   1.000
_cell.angle_alpha   90.00
_cell.angle_beta   90.00
_cell.angle_gamma   90.00
#
_symmetry.space_group_name_H-M   'P 1'
#
loop_
_entity.id
_entity.type
_entity.pdbx_description
1 polymer ?
#
loop_
_entity_poly.entity_id
_entity_poly.type
_entity_poly.pdbx_seq_one_letter_code
_entity_poly.pdbx_strand_id
1 'polypeptide(L)'
;MSAADGARRHRGPGPRNPVTRGDLPEWMRQGLDAMERGRPRGGVAAPPPSRRRAVISALRDLVAAARRHGLAEDIAEPTVAAAVADARARGVAEISIEERLSAWRLFARYVGRGVEWAETSARIDVRDPRSVLAAPAMRPYREAAAGLLADGVRLSDIKLVGRWLALAAERDGAPSESDAQAIAGRSEKKTRLLAITLHRLDPAHADLPLLQGWQRTVAREARTRKGLRKPRAPGVRKVSVHVDTLPQAMQAQLAELGAPGDRRHQPWEAASVRNAELPLCQIVYEARAVGAPEAICPEAMRA
;
A
#
# COMPACT_ATOMS: atom_id res chain seq x y z
N MET A 1 -53.27 14.49 25.64
CA MET A 1 -51.94 14.09 25.13
C MET A 1 -52.14 13.07 24.02
N SER A 2 -51.85 13.41 22.76
CA SER A 2 -51.64 12.41 21.72
C SER A 2 -50.68 12.96 20.67
N ALA A 3 -49.65 12.16 20.40
CA ALA A 3 -48.43 12.48 19.69
C ALA A 3 -48.61 12.39 18.16
N ALA A 4 -49.05 13.49 17.54
CA ALA A 4 -49.13 13.62 16.09
C ALA A 4 -48.12 14.63 15.51
N ASP A 5 -47.14 15.07 16.29
CA ASP A 5 -45.99 15.86 15.82
C ASP A 5 -44.77 14.95 15.67
N GLY A 6 -44.60 14.39 14.47
CA GLY A 6 -43.56 13.40 14.22
C GLY A 6 -43.17 13.28 12.76
N ALA A 7 -42.33 14.21 12.32
CA ALA A 7 -41.42 14.08 11.17
C ALA A 7 -42.06 14.06 9.77
N ARG A 8 -42.63 15.20 9.36
CA ARG A 8 -42.43 15.66 7.97
C ARG A 8 -40.95 15.96 7.79
N ARG A 9 -40.16 14.96 7.41
CA ARG A 9 -38.80 15.18 6.91
C ARG A 9 -38.94 15.98 5.61
N HIS A 10 -38.77 17.29 5.70
CA HIS A 10 -38.52 18.14 4.55
C HIS A 10 -37.29 17.60 3.80
N ARG A 11 -37.51 16.72 2.81
CA ARG A 11 -36.58 16.54 1.71
C ARG A 11 -36.66 17.81 0.86
N GLY A 12 -36.07 18.90 1.36
CA GLY A 12 -35.78 20.03 0.51
C GLY A 12 -34.97 19.55 -0.69
N PRO A 13 -35.19 20.09 -1.90
CA PRO A 13 -34.37 19.79 -3.05
C PRO A 13 -33.00 20.42 -2.79
N GLY A 14 -32.11 19.68 -2.12
CA GLY A 14 -30.70 20.04 -2.12
C GLY A 14 -30.26 20.24 -3.57
N PRO A 15 -29.41 21.23 -3.87
CA PRO A 15 -29.08 21.60 -5.24
C PRO A 15 -28.65 20.35 -6.01
N ARG A 16 -29.42 20.01 -7.05
CA ARG A 16 -29.07 18.97 -8.00
C ARG A 16 -27.66 19.27 -8.47
N ASN A 17 -26.80 18.27 -8.42
CA ASN A 17 -25.39 18.48 -8.66
C ASN A 17 -25.19 19.02 -10.10
N PRO A 18 -24.77 20.29 -10.28
CA PRO A 18 -24.90 21.00 -11.56
C PRO A 18 -23.89 20.52 -12.59
N VAL A 19 -22.82 19.86 -12.15
CA VAL A 19 -21.78 19.28 -13.01
C VAL A 19 -22.39 18.16 -13.82
N THR A 20 -22.37 18.25 -15.14
CA THR A 20 -22.73 17.20 -16.10
C THR A 20 -21.50 16.39 -16.52
N ARG A 21 -21.65 15.36 -17.36
CA ARG A 21 -20.49 14.65 -17.92
C ARG A 21 -19.61 15.57 -18.77
N GLY A 22 -20.21 16.51 -19.49
CA GLY A 22 -19.47 17.49 -20.30
C GLY A 22 -18.57 18.37 -19.45
N ASP A 23 -18.96 18.64 -18.21
CA ASP A 23 -18.23 19.49 -17.28
C ASP A 23 -17.04 18.79 -16.60
N LEU A 24 -16.89 17.47 -16.75
CA LEU A 24 -15.77 16.74 -16.16
C LEU A 24 -14.44 17.08 -16.88
N PRO A 25 -13.30 17.06 -16.19
CA PRO A 25 -11.98 17.16 -16.83
C PRO A 25 -11.81 16.18 -17.98
N GLU A 26 -11.06 16.59 -18.99
CA GLU A 26 -10.85 15.78 -20.20
C GLU A 26 -10.36 14.37 -19.89
N TRP A 27 -9.39 14.24 -18.99
CA TRP A 27 -8.84 12.93 -18.59
C TRP A 27 -9.90 12.03 -17.93
N MET A 28 -10.85 12.59 -17.18
CA MET A 28 -11.96 11.82 -16.60
C MET A 28 -12.93 11.37 -17.70
N ARG A 29 -13.26 12.26 -18.66
CA ARG A 29 -14.12 11.93 -19.80
C ARG A 29 -13.51 10.82 -20.66
N GLN A 30 -12.23 10.92 -21.00
CA GLN A 30 -11.49 9.89 -21.73
C GLN A 30 -11.47 8.55 -20.98
N GLY A 31 -11.33 8.57 -19.66
CA GLY A 31 -11.44 7.38 -18.81
C GLY A 31 -12.83 6.73 -18.89
N LEU A 32 -13.89 7.53 -18.77
CA LEU A 32 -15.27 7.07 -18.87
C LEU A 32 -15.59 6.49 -20.25
N ASP A 33 -15.16 7.15 -21.32
CA ASP A 33 -15.33 6.66 -22.69
C ASP A 33 -14.63 5.31 -22.90
N ALA A 34 -13.44 5.12 -22.33
CA ALA A 34 -12.72 3.85 -22.39
C ALA A 34 -13.46 2.75 -21.63
N MET A 35 -14.02 3.06 -20.45
CA MET A 35 -14.86 2.12 -19.70
C MET A 35 -16.10 1.73 -20.49
N GLU A 36 -16.74 2.69 -21.15
CA GLU A 36 -17.96 2.47 -21.95
C GLU A 36 -17.70 1.52 -23.12
N ARG A 37 -16.58 1.70 -23.81
CA ARG A 37 -16.11 0.81 -24.88
C ARG A 37 -15.56 -0.53 -24.39
N GLY A 38 -15.60 -0.80 -23.07
CA GLY A 38 -15.12 -2.05 -22.48
C GLY A 38 -13.60 -2.25 -22.57
N ARG A 39 -12.83 -1.19 -22.86
CA ARG A 39 -11.39 -1.32 -23.09
C ARG A 39 -10.66 -1.49 -21.75
N PRO A 40 -9.74 -2.45 -21.61
CA PRO A 40 -8.87 -2.49 -20.44
C PRO A 40 -7.94 -1.27 -20.43
N ARG A 41 -7.62 -0.76 -19.23
CA ARG A 41 -6.70 0.37 -19.05
C ARG A 41 -5.88 0.17 -17.78
N GLY A 42 -4.58 0.49 -17.83
CA GLY A 42 -3.68 0.35 -16.67
C GLY A 42 -3.57 -1.07 -16.11
N GLY A 43 -3.83 -2.10 -16.93
CA GLY A 43 -3.88 -3.50 -16.46
C GLY A 43 -5.16 -3.85 -15.67
N VAL A 44 -6.18 -3.00 -15.70
CA VAL A 44 -7.48 -3.20 -15.04
C VAL A 44 -8.58 -3.36 -16.10
N ALA A 45 -9.42 -4.38 -15.93
CA ALA A 45 -10.59 -4.60 -16.79
C ALA A 45 -11.62 -3.48 -16.63
N ALA A 46 -12.34 -3.16 -17.70
CA ALA A 46 -13.43 -2.21 -17.63
C ALA A 46 -14.55 -2.75 -16.73
N PRO A 47 -15.08 -1.96 -15.78
CA PRO A 47 -16.11 -2.46 -14.87
C PRO A 47 -17.47 -2.62 -15.58
N PRO A 48 -18.36 -3.46 -15.03
CA PRO A 48 -19.66 -3.76 -15.63
C PRO A 48 -20.56 -2.51 -15.68
N PRO A 49 -21.56 -2.47 -16.60
CA PRO A 49 -22.41 -1.29 -16.81
C PRO A 49 -23.09 -0.74 -15.55
N SER A 50 -23.50 -1.62 -14.63
CA SER A 50 -24.11 -1.26 -13.33
C SER A 50 -23.19 -0.38 -12.48
N ARG A 51 -21.88 -0.65 -12.49
CA ARG A 51 -20.86 0.12 -11.77
C ARG A 51 -20.49 1.41 -12.49
N ARG A 52 -20.61 1.49 -13.82
CA ARG A 52 -20.27 2.71 -14.60
C ARG A 52 -21.14 3.90 -14.21
N ARG A 53 -22.45 3.70 -14.02
CA ARG A 53 -23.37 4.77 -13.59
C ARG A 53 -22.98 5.35 -12.22
N ALA A 54 -22.61 4.47 -11.28
CA ALA A 54 -22.12 4.90 -9.96
C ALA A 54 -20.82 5.70 -10.06
N VAL A 55 -19.90 5.27 -10.93
CA VAL A 55 -18.64 6.01 -11.21
C VAL A 55 -18.91 7.40 -11.78
N ILE A 56 -19.78 7.53 -12.79
CA ILE A 56 -20.12 8.82 -13.38
C ILE A 56 -20.72 9.76 -12.32
N SER A 57 -21.68 9.27 -11.52
CA SER A 57 -22.30 10.07 -10.47
C SER A 57 -21.27 10.52 -9.43
N ALA A 58 -20.38 9.61 -9.01
CA ALA A 58 -19.36 9.91 -8.02
C ALA A 58 -18.36 10.96 -8.54
N LEU A 59 -17.90 10.86 -9.80
CA LEU A 59 -16.97 11.83 -10.38
C LEU A 59 -17.57 13.23 -10.48
N ARG A 60 -18.87 13.33 -10.82
CA ARG A 60 -19.59 14.61 -10.82
C ARG A 60 -19.66 15.23 -9.42
N ASP A 61 -19.90 14.41 -8.39
CA ASP A 61 -19.89 14.85 -6.98
C ASP A 61 -18.49 15.35 -6.56
N LEU A 62 -17.43 14.67 -7.00
CA LEU A 62 -16.05 15.05 -6.71
C LEU A 62 -15.68 16.38 -7.36
N VAL A 63 -15.97 16.56 -8.66
CA VAL A 63 -15.67 17.80 -9.39
C VAL A 63 -16.47 18.99 -8.83
N ALA A 64 -17.73 18.77 -8.47
CA ALA A 64 -18.54 19.80 -7.85
C ALA A 64 -17.95 20.27 -6.51
N ALA A 65 -17.47 19.34 -5.69
CA ALA A 65 -16.78 19.67 -4.45
C ALA A 65 -15.45 20.37 -4.71
N ALA A 66 -14.65 19.89 -5.67
CA ALA A 66 -13.38 20.52 -6.06
C ALA A 66 -13.58 22.00 -6.40
N ARG A 67 -14.55 22.31 -7.28
CA ARG A 67 -14.87 23.69 -7.67
C ARG A 67 -15.36 24.54 -6.52
N ARG A 68 -16.26 24.01 -5.69
CA ARG A 68 -16.82 24.74 -4.54
C ARG A 68 -15.74 25.13 -3.54
N HIS A 69 -14.74 24.28 -3.36
CA HIS A 69 -13.68 24.45 -2.38
C HIS A 69 -12.38 25.01 -2.99
N GLY A 70 -12.37 25.40 -4.26
CA GLY A 70 -11.18 25.94 -4.94
C GLY A 70 -10.02 24.94 -5.05
N LEU A 71 -10.32 23.64 -5.08
CA LEU A 71 -9.34 22.55 -5.15
C LEU A 71 -9.14 22.07 -6.59
N ALA A 72 -8.02 21.38 -6.83
CA ALA A 72 -7.78 20.72 -8.09
C ALA A 72 -8.84 19.63 -8.36
N GLU A 73 -9.33 19.56 -9.60
CA GLU A 73 -10.25 18.55 -10.10
C GLU A 73 -9.54 17.19 -10.31
N ASP A 74 -9.04 16.63 -9.20
CA ASP A 74 -8.28 15.38 -9.15
C ASP A 74 -8.83 14.42 -8.08
N ILE A 75 -8.46 13.14 -8.20
CA ILE A 75 -8.76 12.12 -7.18
C ILE A 75 -7.59 12.08 -6.20
N ALA A 76 -7.59 13.07 -5.31
CA ALA A 76 -6.61 13.23 -4.24
C ALA A 76 -7.31 13.42 -2.89
N GLU A 77 -6.57 13.22 -1.80
CA GLU A 77 -7.11 13.29 -0.44
C GLU A 77 -7.86 14.59 -0.13
N PRO A 78 -7.35 15.80 -0.43
CA PRO A 78 -8.06 17.05 -0.14
C PRO A 78 -9.43 17.13 -0.84
N THR A 79 -9.47 16.79 -2.13
CA THR A 79 -10.68 16.87 -2.95
C THR A 79 -11.71 15.83 -2.52
N VAL A 80 -11.27 14.62 -2.18
CA VAL A 80 -12.15 13.57 -1.67
C VAL A 80 -12.70 13.94 -0.29
N ALA A 81 -11.86 14.47 0.61
CA ALA A 81 -12.30 14.90 1.93
C ALA A 81 -13.37 15.99 1.85
N ALA A 82 -13.17 16.99 0.98
CA ALA A 82 -14.17 18.03 0.69
C ALA A 82 -15.48 17.43 0.15
N ALA A 83 -15.41 16.49 -0.79
CA ALA A 83 -16.60 15.83 -1.34
C ALA A 83 -17.38 15.02 -0.30
N VAL A 84 -16.68 14.34 0.63
CA VAL A 84 -17.29 13.61 1.74
C VAL A 84 -17.94 14.57 2.74
N ALA A 85 -17.25 15.67 3.10
CA ALA A 85 -17.79 16.69 3.98
C ALA A 85 -19.08 17.30 3.40
N ASP A 86 -19.09 17.63 2.10
CA ASP A 86 -20.26 18.12 1.39
C ASP A 86 -21.40 17.10 1.34
N ALA A 87 -21.10 15.81 1.22
CA ALA A 87 -22.10 14.75 1.26
C ALA A 87 -22.73 14.62 2.65
N ARG A 88 -21.93 14.69 3.71
CA ARG A 88 -22.40 14.65 5.10
C ARG A 88 -23.24 15.87 5.46
N ALA A 89 -22.81 17.06 5.05
CA ALA A 89 -23.57 18.30 5.25
C ALA A 89 -24.96 18.26 4.57
N ARG A 90 -25.09 17.52 3.46
CA ARG A 90 -26.36 17.28 2.78
C ARG A 90 -27.20 16.13 3.37
N GLY A 91 -26.74 15.50 4.45
CA GLY A 91 -27.43 14.37 5.07
C GLY A 91 -27.42 13.08 4.23
N VAL A 92 -26.42 12.89 3.36
CA VAL A 92 -26.30 11.64 2.61
C VAL A 92 -25.92 10.51 3.58
N ALA A 93 -26.59 9.36 3.45
CA ALA A 93 -26.30 8.19 4.26
C ALA A 93 -24.85 7.71 4.07
N GLU A 94 -24.20 7.27 5.16
CA GLU A 94 -22.80 6.81 5.14
C GLU A 94 -22.59 5.67 4.12
N ILE A 95 -23.55 4.76 3.95
CA ILE A 95 -23.45 3.70 2.94
C ILE A 95 -23.30 4.24 1.51
N SER A 96 -24.00 5.34 1.16
CA SER A 96 -23.87 5.97 -0.14
C SER A 96 -22.56 6.75 -0.28
N ILE A 97 -22.01 7.26 0.83
CA ILE A 97 -20.67 7.85 0.87
C ILE A 97 -19.61 6.76 0.60
N GLU A 98 -19.76 5.59 1.20
CA GLU A 98 -18.87 4.44 0.97
C GLU A 98 -18.91 3.94 -0.49
N GLU A 99 -20.10 3.92 -1.10
CA GLU A 99 -20.26 3.60 -2.51
C GLU A 99 -19.52 4.59 -3.42
N ARG A 100 -19.59 5.89 -3.12
CA ARG A 100 -18.83 6.93 -3.83
C ARG A 100 -17.33 6.75 -3.67
N LEU A 101 -16.86 6.53 -2.43
CA LEU A 101 -15.44 6.26 -2.17
C LEU A 101 -14.95 5.03 -2.96
N SER A 102 -15.76 3.98 -3.01
CA SER A 102 -15.46 2.78 -3.78
C SER A 102 -15.41 3.05 -5.29
N ALA A 103 -16.33 3.88 -5.80
CA ALA A 103 -16.37 4.28 -7.19
C ALA A 103 -15.15 5.15 -7.60
N TRP A 104 -14.73 6.09 -6.75
CA TRP A 104 -13.52 6.88 -6.97
C TRP A 104 -12.26 6.01 -6.97
N ARG A 105 -12.13 5.08 -6.02
CA ARG A 105 -11.00 4.13 -5.98
C ARG A 105 -10.94 3.26 -7.22
N LEU A 106 -12.09 2.75 -7.66
CA LEU A 106 -12.20 1.95 -8.88
C LEU A 106 -11.73 2.75 -10.10
N PHE A 107 -12.22 3.97 -10.26
CA PHE A 107 -11.86 4.82 -11.38
C PHE A 107 -10.38 5.21 -11.36
N ALA A 108 -9.86 5.60 -10.19
CA ALA A 108 -8.45 5.95 -10.01
C ALA A 108 -7.51 4.83 -10.45
N ARG A 109 -7.80 3.58 -10.06
CA ARG A 109 -7.04 2.41 -10.49
C ARG A 109 -7.16 2.16 -11.99
N TYR A 110 -8.38 2.28 -12.52
CA TYR A 110 -8.63 2.04 -13.94
C TYR A 110 -7.88 3.03 -14.84
N VAL A 111 -7.87 4.32 -14.49
CA VAL A 111 -7.18 5.35 -15.28
C VAL A 111 -5.69 5.51 -14.95
N GLY A 112 -5.22 4.90 -13.86
CA GLY A 112 -3.83 5.02 -13.39
C GLY A 112 -3.49 6.37 -12.75
N ARG A 113 -4.50 7.15 -12.32
CA ARG A 113 -4.33 8.47 -11.69
C ARG A 113 -5.03 8.50 -10.34
N GLY A 114 -4.41 9.10 -9.33
CA GLY A 114 -4.92 9.05 -7.94
C GLY A 114 -4.79 7.66 -7.30
N VAL A 115 -3.94 6.79 -7.85
CA VAL A 115 -3.73 5.41 -7.36
C VAL A 115 -3.17 5.42 -5.93
N GLU A 116 -2.27 6.34 -5.60
CA GLU A 116 -1.71 6.47 -4.26
C GLU A 116 -2.80 6.73 -3.21
N TRP A 117 -3.72 7.67 -3.48
CA TRP A 117 -4.89 7.88 -2.64
C TRP A 117 -5.78 6.63 -2.62
N ALA A 118 -6.02 6.00 -3.78
CA ALA A 118 -6.89 4.83 -3.86
C ALA A 118 -6.32 3.60 -3.13
N GLU A 119 -5.01 3.48 -2.99
CA GLU A 119 -4.34 2.43 -2.24
C GLU A 119 -4.28 2.74 -0.75
N THR A 120 -3.91 3.96 -0.39
CA THR A 120 -3.85 4.43 1.01
C THR A 120 -5.24 4.41 1.63
N SER A 121 -6.24 4.97 0.93
CA SER A 121 -7.63 4.93 1.36
C SER A 121 -8.25 3.54 1.30
N ALA A 122 -7.74 2.59 0.50
CA ALA A 122 -8.24 1.21 0.48
C ALA A 122 -7.69 0.34 1.60
N ARG A 123 -6.60 0.76 2.27
CA ARG A 123 -6.25 0.22 3.60
C ARG A 123 -7.33 0.56 4.63
N ILE A 124 -8.10 1.61 4.35
CA ILE A 124 -9.33 2.03 5.02
C ILE A 124 -10.53 1.54 4.19
N ASP A 125 -10.61 0.22 3.92
CA ASP A 125 -11.91 -0.37 3.54
C ASP A 125 -12.81 -0.17 4.77
N VAL A 126 -13.75 0.78 4.70
CA VAL A 126 -14.54 1.26 5.84
C VAL A 126 -15.70 0.33 6.19
N ARG A 127 -16.08 -0.59 5.27
CA ARG A 127 -17.20 -1.52 5.49
C ARG A 127 -17.10 -2.15 6.86
N ASP A 128 -18.08 -1.89 7.71
CA ASP A 128 -18.10 -2.44 9.05
C ASP A 128 -18.24 -3.98 9.00
N PRO A 129 -17.92 -4.69 10.10
CA PRO A 129 -18.09 -6.13 10.17
C PRO A 129 -19.48 -6.63 9.76
N ARG A 130 -20.56 -5.92 10.14
CA ARG A 130 -21.93 -6.32 9.83
C ARG A 130 -22.18 -6.27 8.33
N SER A 131 -21.70 -5.22 7.65
CA SER A 131 -21.79 -5.08 6.18
C SER A 131 -21.06 -6.22 5.45
N VAL A 132 -19.86 -6.59 5.90
CA VAL A 132 -19.11 -7.71 5.31
C VAL A 132 -19.83 -9.05 5.50
N LEU A 133 -20.34 -9.31 6.71
CA LEU A 133 -21.06 -10.53 7.06
C LEU A 133 -22.46 -10.62 6.43
N ALA A 134 -23.04 -9.47 6.04
CA ALA A 134 -24.32 -9.41 5.35
C ALA A 134 -24.22 -9.73 3.84
N ALA A 135 -23.01 -9.69 3.26
CA ALA A 135 -22.82 -9.91 1.83
C ALA A 135 -23.36 -11.29 1.38
N PRO A 136 -24.04 -11.40 0.20
CA PRO A 136 -24.63 -12.66 -0.26
C PRO A 136 -23.64 -13.83 -0.30
N ALA A 137 -22.43 -13.60 -0.83
CA ALA A 137 -21.38 -14.62 -0.93
C ALA A 137 -20.82 -15.06 0.44
N MET A 138 -21.00 -14.24 1.49
CA MET A 138 -20.59 -14.56 2.86
C MET A 138 -21.69 -15.29 3.65
N ARG A 139 -22.90 -15.41 3.11
CA ARG A 139 -24.04 -16.02 3.82
C ARG A 139 -23.72 -17.43 4.36
N PRO A 140 -23.08 -18.35 3.62
CA PRO A 140 -22.74 -19.68 4.14
C PRO A 140 -21.70 -19.65 5.26
N TYR A 141 -20.87 -18.59 5.30
CA TYR A 141 -19.72 -18.48 6.20
C TYR A 141 -19.95 -17.46 7.32
N ARG A 142 -21.17 -16.95 7.49
CA ARG A 142 -21.46 -15.81 8.36
C ARG A 142 -21.06 -16.07 9.80
N GLU A 143 -21.47 -17.20 10.36
CA GLU A 143 -21.20 -17.57 11.75
C GLU A 143 -19.71 -17.84 11.97
N ALA A 144 -19.09 -18.63 11.09
CA ALA A 144 -17.66 -18.90 11.13
C ALA A 144 -16.83 -17.59 11.03
N ALA A 145 -17.20 -16.68 10.13
CA ALA A 145 -16.53 -15.40 9.98
C ALA A 145 -16.74 -14.47 11.19
N ALA A 146 -17.91 -14.50 11.82
CA ALA A 146 -18.15 -13.79 13.08
C ALA A 146 -17.28 -14.34 14.21
N GLY A 147 -17.15 -15.67 14.31
CA GLY A 147 -16.25 -16.34 15.25
C GLY A 147 -14.79 -15.94 15.04
N LEU A 148 -14.31 -15.96 13.79
CA LEU A 148 -12.95 -15.51 13.48
C LEU A 148 -12.68 -14.05 13.88
N LEU A 149 -13.66 -13.16 13.69
CA LEU A 149 -13.54 -11.76 14.13
C LEU A 149 -13.46 -11.66 15.66
N ALA A 150 -14.22 -12.47 16.40
CA ALA A 150 -14.14 -12.55 17.86
C ALA A 150 -12.78 -13.09 18.32
N ASP A 151 -12.18 -14.01 17.57
CA ASP A 151 -10.83 -14.56 17.80
C ASP A 151 -9.70 -13.60 17.38
N GLY A 152 -10.02 -12.35 17.00
CA GLY A 152 -9.04 -11.34 16.65
C GLY A 152 -8.49 -11.43 15.22
N VAL A 153 -9.09 -12.24 14.33
CA VAL A 153 -8.79 -12.16 12.90
C VAL A 153 -9.19 -10.78 12.38
N ARG A 154 -8.31 -10.17 11.60
CA ARG A 154 -8.54 -8.82 11.10
C ARG A 154 -9.68 -8.81 10.09
N LEU A 155 -10.56 -7.80 10.20
CA LEU A 155 -11.63 -7.58 9.24
C LEU A 155 -11.13 -7.46 7.79
N SER A 156 -9.92 -6.94 7.57
CA SER A 156 -9.28 -6.88 6.24
C SER A 156 -9.10 -8.25 5.59
N ASP A 157 -8.90 -9.28 6.40
CA ASP A 157 -8.60 -10.64 5.93
C ASP A 157 -9.91 -11.35 5.58
N ILE A 158 -10.95 -11.18 6.41
CA ILE A 158 -12.32 -11.59 6.09
C ILE A 158 -12.84 -10.89 4.82
N LYS A 159 -12.54 -9.60 4.64
CA LYS A 159 -12.87 -8.86 3.40
C LYS A 159 -12.14 -9.39 2.17
N LEU A 160 -10.94 -9.92 2.34
CA LEU A 160 -10.21 -10.53 1.24
C LEU A 160 -10.90 -11.82 0.78
N VAL A 161 -11.32 -12.66 1.74
CA VAL A 161 -12.12 -13.87 1.45
C VAL A 161 -13.48 -13.51 0.87
N GLY A 162 -14.20 -12.54 1.45
CA GLY A 162 -15.50 -12.14 0.93
C GLY A 162 -15.45 -11.63 -0.51
N ARG A 163 -14.35 -10.98 -0.93
CA ARG A 163 -14.14 -10.62 -2.34
C ARG A 163 -13.85 -11.82 -3.23
N TRP A 164 -13.06 -12.78 -2.74
CA TRP A 164 -12.82 -14.04 -3.44
C TRP A 164 -14.13 -14.80 -3.69
N LEU A 165 -14.94 -14.96 -2.65
CA LEU A 165 -16.22 -15.67 -2.72
C LEU A 165 -17.23 -14.96 -3.64
N ALA A 166 -17.26 -13.63 -3.61
CA ALA A 166 -18.11 -12.86 -4.53
C ALA A 166 -17.70 -13.06 -5.99
N LEU A 167 -16.39 -13.04 -6.28
CA LEU A 167 -15.88 -13.33 -7.61
C LEU A 167 -16.18 -14.78 -8.02
N ALA A 168 -16.02 -15.74 -7.11
CA ALA A 168 -16.33 -17.15 -7.34
C ALA A 168 -17.82 -17.39 -7.61
N ALA A 169 -18.72 -16.61 -7.00
CA ALA A 169 -20.16 -16.71 -7.25
C ALA A 169 -20.60 -16.11 -8.60
N GLU A 170 -19.82 -15.17 -9.15
CA GLU A 170 -20.10 -14.50 -10.42
C GLU A 170 -19.43 -15.20 -11.62
N ARG A 171 -18.53 -16.17 -11.39
CA ARG A 171 -17.79 -16.84 -12.47
C ARG A 171 -18.57 -18.00 -13.06
N ASP A 172 -18.53 -18.12 -14.38
CA ASP A 172 -18.90 -19.33 -15.10
C ASP A 172 -17.65 -20.23 -15.23
N GLY A 173 -17.47 -21.15 -14.28
CA GLY A 173 -16.44 -22.19 -14.36
C GLY A 173 -15.49 -22.30 -13.17
N ALA A 174 -14.36 -22.95 -13.41
CA ALA A 174 -13.33 -23.23 -12.39
C ALA A 174 -12.54 -21.96 -12.01
N PRO A 175 -12.03 -21.87 -10.77
CA PRO A 175 -11.14 -20.77 -10.37
C PRO A 175 -9.89 -20.75 -11.25
N SER A 176 -9.40 -19.55 -11.56
CA SER A 176 -8.16 -19.36 -12.30
C SER A 176 -7.11 -18.58 -11.50
N GLU A 177 -5.84 -18.65 -11.92
CA GLU A 177 -4.79 -17.80 -11.36
C GLU A 177 -5.05 -16.30 -11.59
N SER A 178 -5.71 -15.96 -12.70
CA SER A 178 -6.12 -14.58 -12.99
C SER A 178 -7.06 -14.03 -11.92
N ASP A 179 -7.95 -14.86 -11.38
CA ASP A 179 -8.85 -14.47 -10.29
C ASP A 179 -8.06 -14.21 -9.00
N ALA A 180 -7.09 -15.06 -8.70
CA ALA A 180 -6.24 -14.91 -7.52
C ALA A 180 -5.39 -13.62 -7.64
N GLN A 181 -4.91 -13.33 -8.85
CA GLN A 181 -4.23 -12.08 -9.15
C GLN A 181 -5.17 -10.85 -9.07
N ALA A 182 -6.43 -10.96 -9.49
CA ALA A 182 -7.40 -9.86 -9.39
C ALA A 182 -7.70 -9.48 -7.93
N ILE A 183 -7.74 -10.46 -7.03
CA ILE A 183 -8.05 -10.25 -5.60
C ILE A 183 -6.81 -9.89 -4.78
N ALA A 184 -5.74 -10.67 -4.90
CA ALA A 184 -4.54 -10.55 -4.07
C ALA A 184 -3.39 -9.80 -4.76
N GLY A 185 -3.48 -9.55 -6.06
CA GLY A 185 -2.38 -9.01 -6.86
C GLY A 185 -1.19 -9.97 -6.89
N ARG A 186 0.01 -9.41 -7.07
CA ARG A 186 1.29 -10.14 -6.93
C ARG A 186 1.83 -10.15 -5.49
N SER A 187 0.95 -9.97 -4.51
CA SER A 187 1.35 -9.90 -3.10
C SER A 187 1.34 -11.30 -2.48
N GLU A 188 2.52 -11.83 -2.18
CA GLU A 188 2.70 -13.09 -1.43
C GLU A 188 1.92 -13.04 -0.11
N LYS A 189 2.03 -11.93 0.62
CA LYS A 189 1.35 -11.72 1.90
C LYS A 189 -0.17 -11.79 1.74
N LYS A 190 -0.77 -11.09 0.78
CA LYS A 190 -2.23 -11.12 0.57
C LYS A 190 -2.70 -12.50 0.14
N THR A 191 -1.98 -13.15 -0.77
CA THR A 191 -2.32 -14.50 -1.25
C THR A 191 -2.31 -15.51 -0.11
N ARG A 192 -1.29 -15.47 0.74
CA ARG A 192 -1.20 -16.30 1.94
C ARG A 192 -2.34 -16.02 2.92
N LEU A 193 -2.65 -14.75 3.19
CA LEU A 193 -3.75 -14.37 4.08
C LEU A 193 -5.11 -14.84 3.53
N LEU A 194 -5.32 -14.75 2.22
CA LEU A 194 -6.53 -15.25 1.57
C LEU A 194 -6.69 -16.76 1.78
N ALA A 195 -5.64 -17.54 1.48
CA ALA A 195 -5.67 -18.99 1.63
C ALA A 195 -5.86 -19.44 3.09
N ILE A 196 -5.14 -18.82 4.04
CA ILE A 196 -5.25 -19.14 5.48
C ILE A 196 -6.65 -18.81 6.01
N THR A 197 -7.16 -17.63 5.67
CA THR A 197 -8.45 -17.18 6.19
C THR A 197 -9.59 -18.01 5.59
N LEU A 198 -9.51 -18.36 4.30
CA LEU A 198 -10.48 -19.26 3.68
C LEU A 198 -10.44 -20.65 4.30
N HIS A 199 -9.24 -21.20 4.55
CA HIS A 199 -9.09 -22.51 5.19
C HIS A 199 -9.67 -22.53 6.61
N ARG A 200 -9.54 -21.43 7.36
CA ARG A 200 -10.15 -21.30 8.70
C ARG A 200 -11.67 -21.18 8.65
N LEU A 201 -12.24 -20.65 7.55
CA LEU A 201 -13.69 -20.56 7.36
C LEU A 201 -14.28 -21.89 6.89
N ASP A 202 -13.61 -22.55 5.96
CA ASP A 202 -14.00 -23.82 5.39
C ASP A 202 -12.75 -24.61 4.93
N PRO A 203 -12.30 -25.59 5.74
CA PRO A 203 -11.16 -26.42 5.41
C PRO A 203 -11.34 -27.27 4.15
N ALA A 204 -12.60 -27.55 3.75
CA ALA A 204 -12.95 -28.38 2.61
C ALA A 204 -13.24 -27.56 1.34
N HIS A 205 -13.04 -26.24 1.37
CA HIS A 205 -13.37 -25.38 0.26
C HIS A 205 -12.60 -25.73 -1.02
N ALA A 206 -13.32 -25.98 -2.12
CA ALA A 206 -12.78 -26.51 -3.37
C ALA A 206 -11.66 -25.64 -4.00
N ASP A 207 -11.68 -24.32 -3.77
CA ASP A 207 -10.68 -23.39 -4.30
C ASP A 207 -9.34 -23.40 -3.52
N LEU A 208 -9.25 -24.06 -2.35
CA LEU A 208 -8.03 -24.05 -1.52
C LEU A 208 -6.77 -24.58 -2.23
N PRO A 209 -6.81 -25.71 -2.97
CA PRO A 209 -5.63 -26.21 -3.68
C PRO A 209 -5.07 -25.21 -4.68
N LEU A 210 -5.94 -24.46 -5.38
CA LEU A 210 -5.54 -23.41 -6.32
C LEU A 210 -4.88 -22.25 -5.59
N LEU A 211 -5.49 -21.74 -4.52
CA LEU A 211 -4.94 -20.62 -3.76
C LEU A 211 -3.58 -20.95 -3.12
N GLN A 212 -3.42 -22.18 -2.63
CA GLN A 212 -2.14 -22.69 -2.12
C GLN A 212 -1.12 -22.89 -3.24
N GLY A 213 -1.54 -23.36 -4.41
CA GLY A 213 -0.71 -23.41 -5.63
C GLY A 213 -0.18 -22.04 -6.01
N TRP A 214 -1.08 -21.06 -6.13
CA TRP A 214 -0.73 -19.68 -6.45
C TRP A 214 0.18 -19.04 -5.40
N GLN A 215 -0.05 -19.30 -4.11
CA GLN A 215 0.85 -18.85 -3.05
C GLN A 215 2.29 -19.34 -3.28
N ARG A 216 2.47 -20.61 -3.68
CA ARG A 216 3.79 -21.17 -3.99
C ARG A 216 4.42 -20.50 -5.21
N THR A 217 3.63 -20.25 -6.26
CA THR A 217 4.08 -19.53 -7.46
C THR A 217 4.57 -18.13 -7.12
N VAL A 218 3.77 -17.33 -6.40
CA VAL A 218 4.12 -15.96 -6.01
C VAL A 218 5.33 -15.95 -5.06
N ALA A 219 5.44 -16.90 -4.13
CA ALA A 219 6.60 -17.02 -3.26
C ALA A 219 7.88 -17.36 -4.05
N ARG A 220 7.79 -18.25 -5.04
CA ARG A 220 8.91 -18.58 -5.94
C ARG A 220 9.35 -17.36 -6.75
N GLU A 221 8.41 -16.62 -7.33
CA GLU A 221 8.71 -15.38 -8.07
C GLU A 221 9.33 -14.29 -7.17
N ALA A 222 8.83 -14.15 -5.93
CA ALA A 222 9.38 -13.21 -4.98
C ALA A 222 10.84 -13.59 -4.61
N ARG A 223 11.13 -14.89 -4.49
CA ARG A 223 12.49 -15.40 -4.25
C ARG A 223 13.40 -15.19 -5.46
N THR A 224 12.95 -15.47 -6.69
CA THR A 224 13.78 -15.24 -7.89
C THR A 224 14.07 -13.76 -8.10
N ARG A 225 13.10 -12.86 -7.86
CA ARG A 225 13.35 -11.40 -7.86
C ARG A 225 14.32 -10.95 -6.77
N LYS A 226 14.25 -11.56 -5.58
CA LYS A 226 15.22 -11.30 -4.50
C LYS A 226 16.60 -11.91 -4.79
N GLY A 227 16.68 -13.03 -5.51
CA GLY A 227 17.92 -13.67 -5.94
C GLY A 227 18.57 -12.97 -7.15
N LEU A 228 17.79 -12.25 -7.96
CA LEU A 228 18.28 -11.34 -9.00
C LEU A 228 18.72 -9.98 -8.44
N ARG A 229 18.39 -9.64 -7.19
CA ARG A 229 19.15 -8.60 -6.50
C ARG A 229 20.53 -9.19 -6.25
N LYS A 230 21.58 -8.53 -6.75
CA LYS A 230 22.99 -8.81 -6.41
C LYS A 230 23.04 -9.32 -4.97
N PRO A 231 23.73 -10.44 -4.69
CA PRO A 231 23.85 -10.93 -3.32
C PRO A 231 24.23 -9.72 -2.47
N ARG A 232 23.41 -9.42 -1.47
CA ARG A 232 23.82 -8.46 -0.44
C ARG A 232 25.16 -9.00 0.03
N ALA A 233 26.22 -8.23 -0.19
CA ALA A 233 27.51 -8.51 0.42
C ALA A 233 27.23 -8.87 1.88
N PRO A 234 27.83 -9.95 2.41
CA PRO A 234 27.56 -10.42 3.75
C PRO A 234 27.55 -9.20 4.67
N GLY A 235 26.43 -9.01 5.38
CA GLY A 235 26.26 -7.85 6.24
C GLY A 235 27.46 -7.78 7.17
N VAL A 236 28.31 -6.77 6.98
CA VAL A 236 29.50 -6.56 7.80
C VAL A 236 29.00 -6.43 9.23
N ARG A 237 29.31 -7.42 10.08
CA ARG A 237 29.13 -7.28 11.51
C ARG A 237 29.98 -6.09 11.92
N LYS A 238 29.36 -4.98 12.28
CA LYS A 238 30.06 -3.86 12.91
C LYS A 238 30.58 -4.39 14.25
N VAL A 239 31.89 -4.58 14.34
CA VAL A 239 32.56 -4.85 15.61
C VAL A 239 33.08 -3.50 16.09
N SER A 240 32.48 -2.99 17.16
CA SER A 240 32.97 -1.83 17.87
C SER A 240 34.13 -2.29 18.76
N VAL A 241 35.32 -1.72 18.57
CA VAL A 241 36.47 -1.96 19.46
C VAL A 241 36.60 -0.73 20.36
N HIS A 242 36.60 -0.92 21.67
CA HIS A 242 36.82 0.16 22.62
C HIS A 242 38.26 0.67 22.48
N VAL A 243 38.44 2.00 22.39
CA VAL A 243 39.76 2.64 22.18
C VAL A 243 40.78 2.19 23.24
N ASP A 244 40.32 1.95 24.47
CA ASP A 244 41.12 1.50 25.60
C ASP A 244 41.73 0.10 25.40
N THR A 245 41.24 -0.66 24.42
CA THR A 245 41.76 -1.99 24.06
C THR A 245 42.82 -1.95 22.95
N LEU A 246 43.09 -0.78 22.37
CA LEU A 246 44.14 -0.60 21.37
C LEU A 246 45.53 -0.51 22.01
N PRO A 247 46.62 -0.87 21.31
CA PRO A 247 47.98 -0.63 21.79
C PRO A 247 48.24 0.86 22.06
N GLN A 248 49.04 1.14 23.10
CA GLN A 248 49.27 2.49 23.64
C GLN A 248 49.79 3.49 22.59
N ALA A 249 50.61 3.04 21.63
CA ALA A 249 51.09 3.87 20.53
C ALA A 249 49.96 4.36 19.61
N MET A 250 48.93 3.54 19.38
CA MET A 250 47.76 3.93 18.58
C MET A 250 46.80 4.82 19.36
N GLN A 251 46.67 4.60 20.68
CA GLN A 251 45.91 5.50 21.55
C GLN A 251 46.53 6.91 21.53
N ALA A 252 47.86 7.01 21.57
CA ALA A 252 48.57 8.28 21.49
C ALA A 252 48.34 9.01 20.14
N GLN A 253 48.41 8.30 19.02
CA GLN A 253 48.11 8.87 17.69
C GLN A 253 46.66 9.33 17.55
N LEU A 254 45.70 8.58 18.09
CA LEU A 254 44.29 8.99 18.12
C LEU A 254 44.06 10.22 19.00
N ALA A 255 44.79 10.34 20.11
CA ALA A 255 44.73 11.50 20.99
C ALA A 255 45.31 12.77 20.31
N GLU A 256 46.37 12.63 19.52
CA GLU A 256 46.93 13.74 18.71
C GLU A 256 45.95 14.23 17.64
N LEU A 257 45.19 13.32 17.02
CA LEU A 257 44.14 13.65 16.04
C LEU A 257 42.88 14.27 16.66
N GLY A 258 42.71 14.18 17.99
CA GLY A 258 41.58 14.73 18.75
C GLY A 258 41.86 16.07 19.43
N ALA A 259 43.02 16.69 19.21
CA ALA A 259 43.41 17.92 19.89
C ALA A 259 42.48 19.11 19.52
N PRO A 260 42.01 19.92 20.49
CA PRO A 260 41.02 20.95 20.23
C PRO A 260 41.68 22.17 19.58
N GLY A 261 41.43 22.37 18.28
CA GLY A 261 41.92 23.55 17.56
C GLY A 261 41.68 23.54 16.05
N ASP A 262 41.51 22.37 15.42
CA ASP A 262 41.33 22.31 13.97
C ASP A 262 39.84 22.35 13.57
N ARG A 263 39.42 23.46 12.94
CA ARG A 263 38.02 23.77 12.61
C ARG A 263 37.41 22.91 11.49
N ARG A 264 38.03 21.79 11.11
CA ARG A 264 37.51 20.86 10.09
C ARG A 264 36.96 19.54 10.65
N HIS A 265 36.94 19.35 11.96
CA HIS A 265 36.46 18.10 12.55
C HIS A 265 35.10 18.26 13.22
N GLN A 266 34.06 17.68 12.59
CA GLN A 266 32.98 17.07 13.37
C GLN A 266 33.58 16.00 14.29
N PRO A 267 33.01 15.75 15.47
CA PRO A 267 33.47 14.67 16.35
C PRO A 267 33.55 13.37 15.53
N TRP A 268 34.70 12.71 15.56
CA TRP A 268 34.88 11.42 14.91
C TRP A 268 33.87 10.44 15.50
N GLU A 269 32.83 10.08 14.74
CA GLU A 269 32.14 8.82 14.97
C GLU A 269 33.12 7.71 14.63
N ALA A 270 33.29 6.74 15.53
CA ALA A 270 34.21 5.62 15.39
C ALA A 270 34.08 4.98 14.00
N ALA A 271 35.03 5.31 13.11
CA ALA A 271 35.08 4.74 11.78
C ALA A 271 35.52 3.28 11.91
N SER A 272 34.62 2.37 11.53
CA SER A 272 34.87 0.93 11.51
C SER A 272 35.94 0.61 10.46
N VAL A 273 37.14 0.24 10.89
CA VAL A 273 38.16 -0.35 10.00
C VAL A 273 37.73 -1.77 9.63
N ARG A 274 37.72 -2.07 8.33
CA ARG A 274 37.38 -3.39 7.80
C ARG A 274 38.62 -4.29 7.86
N ASN A 275 38.43 -5.49 8.40
CA ASN A 275 39.36 -6.63 8.39
C ASN A 275 40.63 -6.48 9.25
N ALA A 276 40.70 -7.27 10.33
CA ALA A 276 41.87 -7.38 11.22
C ALA A 276 42.98 -8.29 10.68
N GLU A 277 42.95 -8.68 9.41
CA GLU A 277 43.90 -9.63 8.81
C GLU A 277 44.70 -9.07 7.62
N LEU A 278 44.59 -7.77 7.32
CA LEU A 278 45.42 -7.17 6.27
C LEU A 278 46.73 -6.63 6.85
N PRO A 279 47.89 -6.87 6.20
CA PRO A 279 49.13 -6.21 6.54
C PRO A 279 48.94 -4.68 6.44
N LEU A 280 49.43 -3.96 7.45
CA LEU A 280 49.20 -2.52 7.69
C LEU A 280 49.46 -1.61 6.48
N CYS A 281 50.32 -2.02 5.54
CA CYS A 281 50.61 -1.27 4.32
C CYS A 281 49.39 -1.12 3.38
N GLN A 282 48.38 -1.99 3.49
CA GLN A 282 47.19 -1.94 2.65
C GLN A 282 46.10 -1.02 3.20
N ILE A 283 46.07 -0.82 4.54
CA ILE A 283 45.19 0.16 5.21
C ILE A 283 45.55 1.59 4.78
N VAL A 284 46.85 1.86 4.57
CA VAL A 284 47.35 3.16 4.09
C VAL A 284 46.97 3.40 2.63
N TYR A 285 46.83 2.35 1.81
CA TYR A 285 46.46 2.49 0.39
C TYR A 285 44.98 2.83 0.20
N GLU A 286 44.09 2.40 1.10
CA GLU A 286 42.68 2.80 1.05
C GLU A 286 42.46 4.23 1.60
N ALA A 287 43.31 4.69 2.54
CA ALA A 287 43.31 6.09 2.98
C ALA A 287 43.78 7.06 1.87
N ARG A 288 44.66 6.62 0.96
CA ARG A 288 45.08 7.39 -0.23
C ARG A 288 43.93 7.75 -1.17
N ALA A 289 42.87 6.95 -1.24
CA ALA A 289 41.71 7.22 -2.09
C ALA A 289 40.87 8.44 -1.64
N VAL A 290 41.19 9.02 -0.48
CA VAL A 290 40.44 10.14 0.13
C VAL A 290 41.29 11.43 0.27
N GLY A 291 42.48 11.49 -0.35
CA GLY A 291 43.19 12.76 -0.59
C GLY A 291 44.08 13.29 0.55
N ALA A 292 44.77 12.43 1.30
CA ALA A 292 45.80 12.86 2.27
C ALA A 292 47.19 13.00 1.62
N PRO A 293 48.05 13.96 2.05
CA PRO A 293 49.35 14.23 1.45
C PRO A 293 50.42 13.14 1.75
N GLU A 294 51.35 13.01 0.81
CA GLU A 294 52.41 12.00 0.75
C GLU A 294 53.52 12.23 1.78
N ALA A 295 53.46 11.52 2.90
CA ALA A 295 54.61 10.96 3.60
C ALA A 295 54.08 10.24 4.82
N ILE A 296 54.32 8.94 4.92
CA ILE A 296 54.52 8.16 6.16
C ILE A 296 54.41 6.70 5.71
N CYS A 297 55.55 6.15 5.32
CA CYS A 297 55.82 4.74 5.52
C CYS A 297 57.29 4.66 5.93
N PRO A 298 57.61 4.54 7.22
CA PRO A 298 58.99 4.44 7.67
C PRO A 298 59.63 3.16 7.11
N GLU A 299 60.87 3.24 6.64
CA GLU A 299 61.63 2.10 6.08
C GLU A 299 61.76 0.92 7.06
N ALA A 300 61.55 1.16 8.36
CA ALA A 300 61.58 0.14 9.41
C ALA A 300 60.51 -0.96 9.28
N MET A 301 59.51 -0.82 8.40
CA MET A 301 58.46 -1.83 8.18
C MET A 301 58.65 -2.67 6.89
N ARG A 302 59.84 -2.66 6.27
CA ARG A 302 60.16 -3.54 5.12
C ARG A 302 60.85 -4.87 5.50
N ALA A 303 61.13 -5.12 6.78
CA ALA A 303 61.77 -6.35 7.27
C ALA A 303 60.75 -7.36 7.80
#